data_AF-A0A9E6BP51-F1
#
_entry.id   AF-A0A9E6BP51-F1
#
_cell.length_a   1.000
_cell.length_b   1.000
_cell.length_c   1.000
_cell.angle_alpha   90.00
_cell.angle_beta   90.00
_cell.angle_gamma   90.00
#
_symmetry.space_group_name_H-M   'P 1'
#
loop_
_entity.id
_entity.type
_entity.pdbx_description
1 polymer ?
#
loop_
_entity_poly.entity_id
_entity_poly.type
_entity_poly.pdbx_seq_one_letter_code
_entity_poly.pdbx_strand_id
1 'polypeptide(L)'
;MKHRAAAIRLACVTTVVVAFLGTAVGRGNDYPLRPVAIQDVKVPDGFWAPRLRANREVTVWHDFKMCEETHRIDNFAVAGGLKAGQFVGIYFNDSDVYKVIEGASYVLATNRDPKLDRYLDELIAKIAAAQED
;
A
#
# COMPACT_ATOMS: atom_id res chain seq x y z
N MET A 1 61.44 5.61 28.89
CA MET A 1 61.37 4.35 29.65
C MET A 1 59.98 4.29 30.28
N LYS A 2 59.10 3.39 29.82
CA LYS A 2 58.63 2.19 30.57
C LYS A 2 57.62 2.58 31.67
N HIS A 3 56.37 2.11 31.78
CA HIS A 3 55.57 1.11 31.09
C HIS A 3 54.09 1.33 31.50
N ARG A 4 53.17 1.09 30.54
CA ARG A 4 51.86 0.40 30.63
C ARG A 4 51.07 0.39 31.96
N ALA A 5 49.82 0.81 31.88
CA ALA A 5 48.68 -0.09 32.11
C ALA A 5 47.40 0.50 31.49
N ALA A 6 46.99 -0.03 30.34
CA ALA A 6 45.61 0.04 29.87
C ALA A 6 44.82 -1.04 30.60
N ALA A 7 43.73 -0.68 31.26
CA ALA A 7 42.75 -1.61 31.80
C ALA A 7 41.34 -1.08 31.49
N ILE A 8 40.89 -1.43 30.28
CA ILE A 8 39.55 -1.95 29.96
C ILE A 8 38.45 -1.46 30.92
N ARG A 9 37.78 -0.35 30.56
CA ARG A 9 36.43 -0.09 31.04
C ARG A 9 35.50 -1.03 30.29
N LEU A 10 35.20 -2.18 30.90
CA LEU A 10 34.11 -3.06 30.49
C LEU A 10 32.80 -2.33 30.81
N ALA A 11 32.35 -1.46 29.90
CA ALA A 11 31.00 -0.95 29.94
C ALA A 11 30.08 -2.11 29.55
N CYS A 12 29.48 -2.73 30.57
CA CYS A 12 28.43 -3.72 30.44
C CYS A 12 27.29 -3.07 29.63
N VAL A 13 27.19 -3.43 28.35
CA VAL A 13 26.03 -3.08 27.52
C VAL A 13 24.89 -3.97 28.02
N THR A 14 24.12 -3.48 28.98
CA THR A 14 22.88 -4.13 29.39
C THR A 14 21.87 -3.93 28.25
N THR A 15 21.85 -4.85 27.30
CA THR A 15 20.76 -4.95 26.33
C THR A 15 19.49 -5.28 27.12
N VAL A 16 18.68 -4.26 27.41
CA VAL A 16 17.32 -4.48 27.92
C VAL A 16 16.51 -5.07 26.77
N VAL A 17 16.41 -6.39 26.72
CA VAL A 17 15.45 -7.07 25.85
C VAL A 17 14.08 -6.87 26.50
N VAL A 18 13.35 -5.84 26.06
CA VAL A 18 11.92 -5.72 26.36
C VAL A 18 11.22 -6.81 25.54
N ALA A 19 10.94 -7.95 26.19
CA ALA A 19 10.04 -8.94 25.63
C ALA A 19 8.63 -8.34 25.59
N PHE A 20 8.23 -7.82 24.44
CA PHE A 20 6.82 -7.60 24.15
C PHE A 20 6.14 -8.97 24.16
N LEU A 21 5.55 -9.33 25.29
CA LEU A 21 4.47 -10.30 25.35
C LEU A 21 3.30 -9.70 24.60
N GLY A 22 3.33 -9.83 23.27
CA GLY A 22 2.16 -9.62 22.44
C GLY A 22 1.10 -10.59 22.93
N THR A 23 0.14 -10.09 23.71
CA THR A 23 -1.09 -10.81 23.95
C THR A 23 -1.70 -11.07 22.59
N ALA A 24 -1.63 -12.31 22.11
CA ALA A 24 -2.39 -12.73 20.95
C ALA A 24 -3.85 -12.54 21.33
N VAL A 25 -4.45 -11.42 20.90
CA VAL A 25 -5.90 -11.27 20.90
C VAL A 25 -6.42 -12.42 20.06
N GLY A 26 -7.02 -13.40 20.74
CA GLY A 26 -7.72 -14.49 20.07
C GLY A 26 -8.74 -13.86 19.15
N ARG A 27 -8.60 -14.05 17.83
CA ARG A 27 -9.65 -13.72 16.87
C ARG A 27 -10.85 -14.60 17.19
N GLY A 28 -11.74 -14.10 18.05
CA GLY A 28 -13.11 -14.59 18.11
C GLY A 28 -13.68 -14.48 16.70
N ASN A 29 -14.32 -15.55 16.23
CA ASN A 29 -14.93 -15.54 14.90
C ASN A 29 -16.23 -14.73 15.02
N ASP A 30 -16.23 -13.47 14.57
CA ASP A 30 -17.40 -12.59 14.64
C ASP A 30 -18.58 -13.10 13.78
N TYR A 31 -18.31 -14.03 12.86
CA TYR A 31 -19.29 -14.64 11.96
C TYR A 31 -19.29 -16.17 12.07
N PRO A 32 -20.42 -16.86 11.82
CA PRO A 32 -20.49 -18.32 11.89
C PRO A 32 -19.72 -19.03 10.76
N LEU A 33 -19.37 -18.30 9.68
CA LEU A 33 -18.65 -18.81 8.52
C LEU A 33 -17.36 -18.01 8.32
N ARG A 34 -16.32 -18.68 7.78
CA ARG A 34 -15.04 -18.05 7.45
C ARG A 34 -14.93 -17.89 5.93
N PRO A 35 -14.64 -16.68 5.42
CA PRO A 35 -14.40 -16.50 4.00
C PRO A 35 -13.11 -17.21 3.57
N VAL A 36 -13.10 -17.75 2.35
CA VAL A 36 -11.87 -18.20 1.69
C VAL A 36 -11.16 -16.96 1.16
N ALA A 37 -9.89 -16.81 1.49
CA ALA A 37 -9.15 -15.62 1.10
C ALA A 37 -8.84 -15.63 -0.40
N ILE A 38 -8.77 -14.46 -1.02
CA ILE A 38 -8.64 -14.33 -2.48
C ILE A 38 -7.35 -14.97 -3.02
N GLN A 39 -6.27 -14.96 -2.23
CA GLN A 39 -5.00 -15.60 -2.59
C GLN A 39 -5.08 -17.13 -2.70
N ASP A 40 -6.06 -17.74 -2.02
CA ASP A 40 -6.29 -19.19 -1.95
C ASP A 40 -7.19 -19.68 -3.10
N VAL A 41 -7.70 -18.77 -3.95
CA VAL A 41 -8.57 -19.09 -5.08
C VAL A 41 -7.81 -18.91 -6.39
N LYS A 42 -7.85 -19.93 -7.24
CA LYS A 42 -7.31 -19.87 -8.62
C LYS A 42 -8.43 -20.09 -9.62
N VAL A 43 -8.50 -19.22 -10.63
CA VAL A 43 -9.46 -19.28 -11.74
C VAL A 43 -8.66 -19.48 -13.03
N PRO A 44 -8.33 -20.73 -13.40
CA PRO A 44 -7.39 -21.00 -14.50
C PRO A 44 -7.98 -20.67 -15.87
N ASP A 45 -9.27 -20.93 -16.08
CA ASP A 45 -9.95 -20.82 -17.36
C ASP A 45 -11.46 -20.53 -17.23
N GLY A 46 -12.22 -20.78 -18.30
CA GLY A 46 -13.66 -20.59 -18.33
C GLY A 46 -14.08 -19.12 -18.43
N PHE A 47 -15.26 -18.82 -17.91
CA PHE A 47 -15.92 -17.53 -18.09
C PHE A 47 -15.22 -16.34 -17.40
N TRP A 48 -14.68 -16.58 -16.20
CA TRP A 48 -14.10 -15.53 -15.34
C TRP A 48 -12.63 -15.23 -15.64
N ALA A 49 -11.85 -16.23 -16.04
CA ALA A 49 -10.44 -16.06 -16.36
C ALA A 49 -10.14 -14.93 -17.37
N PRO A 50 -10.84 -14.81 -18.53
CA PRO A 50 -10.58 -13.69 -19.45
C PRO A 50 -10.99 -12.32 -18.87
N ARG A 51 -11.96 -12.24 -17.96
CA ARG A 51 -12.37 -10.98 -17.30
C ARG A 51 -11.33 -10.52 -16.29
N LEU A 52 -10.82 -11.45 -15.48
CA LEU A 52 -9.74 -11.16 -14.54
C LEU A 52 -8.46 -10.73 -15.26
N ARG A 53 -8.13 -11.37 -16.40
CA ARG A 53 -7.02 -10.94 -17.26
C ARG A 53 -7.25 -9.54 -17.84
N ALA A 54 -8.42 -9.28 -18.43
CA ALA A 54 -8.76 -7.96 -18.96
C ALA A 54 -8.71 -6.87 -17.87
N ASN A 55 -9.18 -7.18 -16.66
CA ASN A 55 -9.13 -6.25 -15.54
C ASN A 55 -7.67 -5.87 -15.19
N ARG A 56 -6.79 -6.87 -15.05
CA ARG A 56 -5.36 -6.67 -14.75
C ARG A 56 -4.62 -5.95 -15.87
N GLU A 57 -4.82 -6.39 -17.11
CA GLU A 57 -3.99 -5.98 -18.25
C GLU A 57 -4.47 -4.67 -18.89
N VAL A 58 -5.76 -4.34 -18.75
CA VAL A 58 -6.37 -3.20 -19.44
C VAL A 58 -7.10 -2.29 -18.46
N THR A 59 -8.12 -2.79 -17.74
CA THR A 59 -9.03 -1.92 -16.97
C THR A 59 -8.32 -1.12 -15.89
N VAL A 60 -7.50 -1.75 -15.04
CA VAL A 60 -6.77 -1.05 -13.98
C VAL A 60 -5.89 0.08 -14.53
N TRP A 61 -5.15 -0.18 -15.60
CA TRP A 61 -4.29 0.83 -16.23
C TRP A 61 -5.09 1.93 -16.93
N HIS A 62 -6.23 1.57 -17.54
CA HIS A 62 -7.14 2.53 -18.13
C HIS A 62 -7.74 3.45 -17.06
N ASP A 63 -8.17 2.90 -15.92
CA ASP A 63 -8.77 3.67 -14.83
C ASP A 63 -7.75 4.63 -14.20
N PHE A 64 -6.50 4.19 -14.01
CA PHE A 64 -5.42 5.10 -13.58
C PHE A 64 -5.17 6.21 -14.59
N LYS A 65 -5.09 5.88 -15.88
CA LYS A 65 -4.97 6.88 -16.95
C LYS A 65 -6.13 7.88 -16.90
N MET A 66 -7.36 7.43 -16.72
CA MET A 66 -8.51 8.33 -16.59
C MET A 66 -8.39 9.21 -15.35
N CYS A 67 -7.89 8.68 -14.22
CA CYS A 67 -7.63 9.46 -13.01
C CYS A 67 -6.56 10.54 -13.21
N GLU A 68 -5.55 10.27 -14.04
CA GLU A 68 -4.53 11.25 -14.44
C GLU A 68 -5.10 12.32 -15.38
N GLU A 69 -5.73 11.89 -16.48
CA GLU A 69 -6.25 12.78 -17.53
C GLU A 69 -7.39 13.70 -17.04
N THR A 70 -8.11 13.28 -16.01
CA THR A 70 -9.23 14.03 -15.43
C THR A 70 -8.89 14.67 -14.08
N HIS A 71 -7.60 14.84 -13.79
CA HIS A 71 -7.06 15.59 -12.65
C HIS A 71 -7.34 15.02 -11.25
N ARG A 72 -7.88 13.81 -11.12
CA ARG A 72 -8.12 13.19 -9.81
C ARG A 72 -6.80 12.96 -9.06
N ILE A 73 -5.75 12.50 -9.75
CA ILE A 73 -4.43 12.31 -9.12
C ILE A 73 -3.73 13.66 -8.87
N ASP A 74 -3.90 14.62 -9.79
CA ASP A 74 -3.34 15.97 -9.65
C ASP A 74 -3.85 16.69 -8.39
N ASN A 75 -5.11 16.47 -8.00
CA ASN A 75 -5.69 17.07 -6.81
C ASN A 75 -4.88 16.75 -5.54
N PHE A 76 -4.36 15.52 -5.39
CA PHE A 76 -3.46 15.17 -4.28
C PHE A 76 -2.13 15.92 -4.35
N ALA A 77 -1.54 16.03 -5.54
CA ALA A 77 -0.28 16.77 -5.71
C ALA A 77 -0.46 18.28 -5.41
N VAL A 78 -1.62 18.85 -5.75
CA VAL A 78 -1.97 20.24 -5.43
C VAL A 78 -2.17 20.41 -3.93
N ALA A 79 -2.95 19.54 -3.29
CA ALA A 79 -3.19 19.59 -1.84
C ALA A 79 -1.89 19.42 -1.04
N GLY A 80 -1.00 18.52 -1.45
CA GLY A 80 0.30 18.31 -0.81
C GLY A 80 1.39 19.32 -1.19
N GLY A 81 1.06 20.40 -1.92
CA GLY A 81 2.03 21.43 -2.31
C GLY A 81 3.12 20.96 -3.29
N LEU A 82 2.97 19.77 -3.88
CA LEU A 82 3.90 19.20 -4.87
C LEU A 82 3.68 19.79 -6.28
N LYS A 83 2.51 20.39 -6.52
CA LYS A 83 2.12 21.02 -7.78
C LYS A 83 1.32 22.30 -7.49
N ALA A 84 1.60 23.38 -8.21
CA ALA A 84 0.75 24.57 -8.15
C ALA A 84 -0.58 24.31 -8.87
N GLY A 85 -1.70 24.79 -8.32
CA GLY A 85 -3.00 24.64 -8.95
C GLY A 85 -4.16 24.86 -7.98
N GLN A 86 -5.36 24.52 -8.45
CA GLN A 86 -6.58 24.46 -7.65
C GLN A 86 -7.25 23.11 -7.87
N PHE A 87 -8.11 22.72 -6.94
CA PHE A 87 -8.91 21.51 -7.04
C PHE A 87 -9.77 21.50 -8.31
N VAL A 88 -9.85 20.34 -8.99
CA VAL A 88 -10.67 20.12 -10.18
C VAL A 88 -11.67 18.98 -9.98
N GLY A 89 -12.94 19.23 -10.32
CA GLY A 89 -14.02 18.26 -10.37
C GLY A 89 -14.98 18.33 -9.18
N ILE A 90 -15.43 17.19 -8.68
CA ILE A 90 -16.46 17.08 -7.63
C ILE A 90 -15.85 16.57 -6.33
N TYR A 91 -16.39 16.99 -5.19
CA TYR A 91 -15.80 16.79 -3.84
C TYR A 91 -15.48 15.35 -3.43
N PHE A 92 -15.94 14.33 -4.18
CA PHE A 92 -15.64 12.92 -3.95
C PHE A 92 -14.77 12.27 -5.04
N ASN A 93 -14.16 13.06 -5.92
CA ASN A 93 -13.26 12.59 -6.99
C ASN A 93 -12.10 11.73 -6.46
N ASP A 94 -11.62 12.04 -5.27
CA ASP A 94 -10.56 11.30 -4.59
C ASP A 94 -10.94 9.82 -4.40
N SER A 95 -12.24 9.54 -4.24
CA SER A 95 -12.75 8.17 -4.09
C SER A 95 -12.52 7.30 -5.32
N ASP A 96 -12.44 7.87 -6.52
CA ASP A 96 -12.14 7.10 -7.73
C ASP A 96 -10.71 6.56 -7.64
N VAL A 97 -9.76 7.39 -7.20
CA VAL A 97 -8.36 6.97 -7.03
C VAL A 97 -8.25 5.86 -5.97
N TYR A 98 -8.94 6.00 -4.84
CA TYR A 98 -8.92 4.98 -3.78
C TYR A 98 -9.48 3.63 -4.25
N LYS A 99 -10.58 3.63 -5.00
CA LYS A 99 -11.20 2.40 -5.53
C LYS A 99 -10.32 1.72 -6.57
N VAL A 100 -9.63 2.49 -7.41
CA VAL A 100 -8.71 1.91 -8.39
C VAL A 100 -7.47 1.32 -7.69
N ILE A 101 -6.95 1.98 -6.64
CA ILE A 101 -5.88 1.41 -5.78
C ILE A 101 -6.35 0.10 -5.12
N GLU A 102 -7.58 0.04 -4.62
CA GLU A 102 -8.14 -1.19 -4.04
C GLU A 102 -8.18 -2.32 -5.09
N GLY A 103 -8.71 -2.05 -6.29
CA GLY A 103 -8.74 -3.01 -7.39
C GLY A 103 -7.34 -3.48 -7.81
N ALA A 104 -6.39 -2.56 -7.92
CA ALA A 104 -4.99 -2.86 -8.20
C ALA A 104 -4.35 -3.72 -7.10
N SER A 105 -4.71 -3.50 -5.84
CA SER A 105 -4.21 -4.26 -4.69
C SER A 105 -4.70 -5.71 -4.74
N TYR A 106 -5.95 -5.97 -5.12
CA TYR A 106 -6.45 -7.33 -5.35
C TYR A 106 -5.76 -8.03 -6.54
N VAL A 107 -5.44 -7.28 -7.59
CA VAL A 107 -4.60 -7.77 -8.69
C VAL A 107 -3.23 -8.19 -8.16
N LEU A 108 -2.54 -7.35 -7.38
CA LEU A 108 -1.21 -7.65 -6.83
C LEU A 108 -1.24 -8.84 -5.84
N ALA A 109 -2.33 -9.01 -5.10
CA ALA A 109 -2.52 -10.13 -4.18
C ALA A 109 -2.56 -11.49 -4.89
N THR A 110 -3.02 -11.52 -6.15
CA THR A 110 -3.17 -12.77 -6.93
C THR A 110 -2.13 -12.92 -8.04
N ASN A 111 -1.59 -11.81 -8.52
CA ASN A 111 -0.63 -11.68 -9.61
C ASN A 111 0.33 -10.52 -9.34
N ARG A 112 1.52 -10.81 -8.80
CA ARG A 112 2.55 -9.80 -8.58
C ARG A 112 2.99 -9.16 -9.90
N ASP A 113 3.01 -7.83 -9.91
CA ASP A 113 3.50 -7.00 -11.00
C ASP A 113 4.34 -5.86 -10.40
N PRO A 114 5.69 -5.91 -10.50
CA PRO A 114 6.57 -4.88 -9.93
C PRO A 114 6.34 -3.47 -10.49
N LYS A 115 5.80 -3.34 -11.71
CA LYS A 115 5.50 -2.04 -12.30
C LYS A 115 4.29 -1.42 -11.61
N LEU A 116 3.23 -2.21 -11.43
CA LEU A 116 2.02 -1.78 -10.73
C LEU A 116 2.32 -1.47 -9.26
N ASP A 117 3.10 -2.33 -8.58
CA ASP A 117 3.52 -2.15 -7.18
C ASP A 117 4.23 -0.79 -6.98
N ARG A 118 5.22 -0.48 -7.82
CA ARG A 118 5.91 0.82 -7.78
C ARG A 118 5.00 2.00 -8.10
N TYR A 119 4.12 1.86 -9.08
CA TYR A 119 3.17 2.92 -9.44
C TYR A 119 2.24 3.25 -8.25
N LEU A 120 1.77 2.23 -7.52
CA LEU A 120 0.98 2.43 -6.31
C LEU A 120 1.77 3.16 -5.23
N ASP A 121 3.04 2.80 -4.97
CA ASP A 121 3.87 3.50 -3.99
C ASP A 121 4.03 5.00 -4.32
N GLU A 122 4.28 5.33 -5.59
CA GLU A 122 4.39 6.72 -6.05
C GLU A 122 3.07 7.51 -5.94
N LEU A 123 1.93 6.83 -6.07
CA LEU A 123 0.60 7.41 -5.92
C LEU A 123 0.25 7.59 -4.42
N ILE A 124 0.52 6.58 -3.60
CA ILE A 124 0.33 6.62 -2.15
C ILE A 124 1.17 7.75 -1.53
N ALA A 125 2.39 7.99 -2.02
CA ALA A 125 3.21 9.10 -1.57
C ALA A 125 2.55 10.47 -1.82
N LYS A 126 1.84 10.65 -2.95
CA LYS A 126 1.08 11.89 -3.22
C LYS A 126 -0.11 12.04 -2.28
N ILE A 127 -0.82 10.94 -2.01
CA ILE A 127 -1.95 10.93 -1.06
C ILE A 127 -1.45 11.28 0.35
N ALA A 128 -0.33 10.69 0.78
CA ALA A 128 0.27 10.97 2.08
C ALA A 128 0.71 12.44 2.20
N ALA A 129 1.30 13.02 1.14
CA ALA A 129 1.67 14.43 1.14
C ALA A 129 0.46 15.38 1.22
N ALA A 130 -0.71 14.94 0.75
CA ALA A 130 -1.95 15.71 0.78
C ALA A 130 -2.69 15.67 2.13
N GLN A 131 -2.28 14.79 3.05
CA GLN A 131 -2.92 14.61 4.35
C GLN A 131 -2.46 15.71 5.34
N GLU A 132 -3.41 16.38 5.99
CA GLU A 132 -3.12 17.32 7.09
C GLU A 132 -2.64 16.59 8.37
N ASP A 133 -1.93 17.31 9.24
CA ASP A 133 -1.41 16.82 10.54
C ASP A 133 -2.51 16.51 11.58
#